data_AF-A0A2N2FH57-F1
#
_entry.id   AF-A0A2N2FH57-F1
#
_cell.length_a   1.000
_cell.length_b   1.000
_cell.length_c   1.000
_cell.angle_alpha   90.00
_cell.angle_beta   90.00
_cell.angle_gamma   90.00
#
_symmetry.space_group_name_H-M   'P 1'
#
loop_
_entity.id
_entity.type
_entity.pdbx_description
1 polymer ?
#
loop_
_entity_poly.entity_id
_entity_poly.type
_entity_poly.pdbx_seq_one_letter_code
_entity_poly.pdbx_strand_id
1 'polypeptide(L)' 'MKPLECRAQRQKMRFRIREHLDRQGLTMLEVARRLGVNKNLVADTIAGQRNNVRVLESLRDEFGVPEDLLFIPLKSKAA' A
#
# COMPACT_ATOMS: atom_id res chain seq x y z
N MET A 1 5.80 14.99 -0.24
CA MET A 1 5.84 14.46 -1.62
C MET A 1 4.46 14.63 -2.24
N LYS A 2 4.33 15.00 -3.52
CA LYS A 2 3.00 15.19 -4.13
C LYS A 2 2.31 13.82 -4.32
N PRO A 3 0.97 13.72 -4.23
CA PRO A 3 0.26 12.44 -4.34
C PRO A 3 0.55 11.63 -5.62
N LEU A 4 0.83 12.31 -6.75
CA LEU A 4 1.16 11.67 -8.02
C LEU A 4 2.58 11.06 -8.02
N GLU A 5 3.54 11.71 -7.35
CA GLU A 5 4.91 11.20 -7.23
C GLU A 5 4.95 9.94 -6.34
N CYS A 6 4.19 9.94 -5.24
CA CYS A 6 4.00 8.77 -4.39
C CYS A 6 3.51 7.55 -5.19
N ARG A 7 2.54 7.75 -6.08
CA ARG A 7 1.98 6.69 -6.93
C ARG A 7 3.03 6.10 -7.88
N ALA A 8 3.77 6.96 -8.57
CA ALA A 8 4.80 6.54 -9.50
C ALA A 8 5.94 5.77 -8.81
N GLN A 9 6.38 6.23 -7.63
CA GLN A 9 7.42 5.54 -6.86
C GLN A 9 6.95 4.20 -6.31
N ARG A 10 5.73 4.14 -5.78
CA ARG A 10 5.14 2.88 -5.30
C ARG A 10 4.97 1.86 -6.43
N GLN A 11 4.57 2.30 -7.62
CA GLN A 11 4.48 1.42 -8.79
C GLN A 11 5.83 0.76 -9.12
N LYS A 12 6.96 1.47 -8.95
CA LYS A 12 8.31 0.90 -9.12
C LYS A 12 8.64 -0.12 -8.02
N MET A 13 8.20 0.13 -6.79
CA MET A 13 8.44 -0.75 -5.64
C MET A 13 7.41 -1.87 -5.46
N ARG A 14 6.38 -1.96 -6.33
CA ARG A 14 5.28 -2.93 -6.21
C ARG A 14 5.73 -4.38 -5.99
N PHE A 15 6.81 -4.80 -6.66
CA PHE A 15 7.35 -6.14 -6.53
C PHE A 15 8.04 -6.36 -5.19
N ARG A 16 8.72 -5.35 -4.65
CA ARG A 16 9.32 -5.40 -3.31
C ARG A 16 8.27 -5.43 -2.21
N ILE A 17 7.20 -4.64 -2.34
CA ILE A 17 6.05 -4.69 -1.43
C ILE A 17 5.45 -6.10 -1.46
N ARG A 18 5.24 -6.66 -2.65
CA ARG A 18 4.67 -7.98 -2.80
C ARG A 18 5.57 -9.08 -2.25
N GLU A 19 6.86 -9.02 -2.54
CA GLU A 19 7.86 -9.93 -1.97
C GLU A 19 7.83 -9.90 -0.44
N HIS A 20 7.72 -8.71 0.16
CA HIS A 20 7.63 -8.58 1.62
C HIS A 20 6.39 -9.29 2.18
N LEU A 21 5.24 -9.17 1.51
CA LEU A 21 4.02 -9.88 1.89
C LEU A 21 4.14 -11.40 1.66
N ASP A 22 4.69 -11.82 0.51
CA ASP A 22 4.91 -13.22 0.16
C ASP A 22 5.85 -13.92 1.16
N ARG A 23 6.91 -13.25 1.64
CA ARG A 23 7.81 -13.77 2.68
C ARG A 23 7.10 -14.04 4.02
N GLN A 24 5.96 -13.40 4.25
CA GLN A 24 5.10 -13.61 5.42
C GLN A 24 3.94 -14.58 5.14
N GLY A 25 3.87 -15.16 3.94
CA GLY A 25 2.74 -16.01 3.52
C GLY A 25 1.44 -15.23 3.31
N LEU A 26 1.51 -13.90 3.17
CA LEU A 26 0.33 -13.04 3.04
C LEU A 26 -0.03 -12.81 1.57
N THR A 27 -1.26 -13.15 1.22
CA THR A 27 -1.82 -12.82 -0.10
C THR A 27 -2.53 -11.47 -0.05
N MET A 28 -2.70 -10.82 -1.21
CA MET A 28 -3.51 -9.60 -1.30
C MET A 28 -4.97 -9.83 -0.85
N LEU A 29 -5.50 -11.05 -1.01
CA LEU A 29 -6.84 -11.41 -0.55
C LEU A 29 -6.89 -11.46 0.98
N GLU A 30 -5.86 -12.02 1.61
CA GLU A 30 -5.76 -12.11 3.06
C GLU A 30 -5.62 -10.72 3.70
N VAL A 31 -4.76 -9.87 3.11
CA VAL A 31 -4.65 -8.46 3.49
C VAL A 31 -6.01 -7.77 3.39
N ALA A 32 -6.71 -7.93 2.26
CA ALA A 32 -8.02 -7.32 2.06
C ALA A 32 -9.08 -7.81 3.06
N ARG A 33 -9.08 -9.11 3.39
CA ARG A 33 -9.98 -9.70 4.38
C ARG A 33 -9.76 -9.12 5.77
N ARG A 34 -8.51 -9.02 6.22
CA ARG A 34 -8.17 -8.44 7.54
C ARG A 34 -8.59 -6.97 7.64
N LEU A 35 -8.46 -6.23 6.54
CA LEU A 35 -8.83 -4.81 6.48
C LEU A 35 -10.33 -4.57 6.29
N GLY A 36 -11.10 -5.61 5.93
CA GLY A 36 -12.50 -5.48 5.54
C GLY A 36 -12.71 -4.68 4.26
N VAL A 37 -11.77 -4.78 3.29
CA VAL A 37 -11.81 -4.04 2.03
C VAL A 37 -11.82 -4.98 0.82
N ASN A 38 -12.10 -4.43 -0.36
CA ASN A 38 -12.02 -5.19 -1.61
C ASN A 38 -10.55 -5.50 -1.96
N LYS A 39 -10.26 -6.76 -2.37
CA LYS A 39 -8.94 -7.18 -2.88
C LYS A 39 -8.38 -6.25 -3.96
N ASN A 40 -9.23 -5.80 -4.89
CA ASN A 40 -8.81 -4.91 -5.97
C ASN A 40 -8.37 -3.54 -5.43
N LEU A 41 -8.94 -3.07 -4.32
CA LEU A 41 -8.50 -1.83 -3.68
C LEU A 41 -7.06 -1.95 -3.15
N VAL A 42 -6.72 -3.11 -2.57
CA VAL A 42 -5.35 -3.41 -2.12
C VAL A 42 -4.40 -3.49 -3.32
N ALA A 43 -4.79 -4.23 -4.35
CA ALA A 43 -3.99 -4.39 -5.57
C ALA A 43 -3.73 -3.04 -6.26
N ASP A 44 -4.76 -2.21 -6.44
CA ASP A 44 -4.66 -0.88 -7.03
C ASP A 44 -3.77 0.05 -6.20
N THR A 45 -3.82 -0.09 -4.86
CA THR A 45 -3.01 0.70 -3.95
C THR A 45 -1.53 0.32 -4.09
N ILE A 46 -1.20 -0.97 -4.08
CA ILE A 46 0.18 -1.48 -4.25
C ILE A 46 0.71 -1.16 -5.65
N ALA A 47 -0.13 -1.27 -6.69
CA ALA A 47 0.22 -0.95 -8.07
C ALA A 47 0.38 0.56 -8.34
N GLY A 48 0.15 1.41 -7.32
CA GLY A 48 0.25 2.86 -7.46
C GLY A 48 -0.90 3.49 -8.26
N GLN A 49 -1.96 2.75 -8.58
CA GLN A 49 -3.13 3.27 -9.30
C GLN A 49 -3.98 4.18 -8.38
N ARG A 50 -4.02 3.87 -7.08
CA ARG A 50 -4.78 4.61 -6.07
C ARG A 50 -3.92 4.94 -4.85
N ASN A 51 -4.23 6.06 -4.20
CA ASN A 51 -3.70 6.39 -2.89
C ASN A 51 -4.79 6.17 -1.85
N ASN A 52 -4.90 4.95 -1.35
CA ASN A 52 -5.74 4.67 -0.20
C ASN A 52 -4.90 4.70 1.06
N VAL A 53 -5.02 5.78 1.83
CA VAL A 53 -4.21 6.00 3.05
C VAL A 53 -4.44 4.89 4.07
N ARG A 54 -5.69 4.44 4.26
CA ARG A 54 -6.02 3.36 5.19
C ARG A 54 -5.31 2.05 4.84
N VAL A 55 -5.30 1.67 3.56
CA VAL A 55 -4.56 0.48 3.10
C VAL A 55 -3.06 0.64 3.33
N LEU A 56 -2.50 1.82 3.09
CA LEU A 56 -1.07 2.08 3.27
C LEU A 56 -0.66 2.08 4.75
N GLU A 57 -1.44 2.70 5.62
CA GLU A 57 -1.22 2.69 7.06
C GLU A 57 -1.29 1.25 7.59
N SER A 58 -2.30 0.47 7.21
CA SER A 58 -2.38 -0.96 7.56
C SER A 58 -1.19 -1.78 7.02
N LEU A 59 -0.75 -1.55 5.77
CA LEU A 59 0.45 -2.22 5.23
C LEU A 59 1.69 -1.95 6.08
N ARG A 60 1.83 -0.75 6.63
CA ARG A 60 2.92 -0.40 7.54
C ARG A 60 2.71 -1.00 8.93
N ASP A 61 1.56 -0.76 9.55
CA ASP A 61 1.32 -0.98 10.97
C ASP A 61 0.97 -2.44 11.28
N GLU A 62 0.21 -3.12 10.41
CA GLU A 62 -0.26 -4.49 10.63
C GLU A 62 0.58 -5.55 9.91
N PHE A 63 1.21 -5.21 8.78
CA PHE A 63 1.96 -6.14 7.95
C PHE A 63 3.46 -5.82 7.86
N GLY A 64 3.93 -4.78 8.56
CA GLY A 64 5.35 -4.46 8.68
C GLY A 64 6.03 -4.03 7.38
N VAL A 65 5.27 -3.65 6.34
CA VAL A 65 5.86 -3.18 5.08
C VAL A 65 6.59 -1.85 5.35
N PRO A 66 7.88 -1.73 5.02
CA PRO A 66 8.65 -0.51 5.26
C PRO A 66 8.01 0.72 4.61
N GLU A 67 7.98 1.84 5.35
CA GLU A 67 7.37 3.08 4.89
C GLU A 67 8.06 3.63 3.61
N ASP A 68 9.36 3.38 3.47
CA ASP A 68 10.18 3.70 2.29
C ASP A 68 9.70 3.00 1.01
N LEU A 69 8.98 1.89 1.13
CA LEU A 69 8.37 1.19 -0.01
C LEU A 69 6.96 1.71 -0.31
N LEU A 70 6.24 2.15 0.72
CA LEU A 70 4.83 2.53 0.64
C LEU A 70 4.63 3.94 0.09
N PHE A 71 5.60 4.84 0.27
CA PHE A 71 5.50 6.25 -0.14
C PHE A 71 4.14 6.84 0.25
N ILE A 72 3.85 6.81 1.56
CA ILE A 72 2.58 7.29 2.09
C ILE A 72 2.51 8.80 1.81
N PRO A 73 1.50 9.28 1.04
CA PRO A 73 1.36 10.71 0.85
C PRO A 73 1.04 11.32 2.22
N LEU A 74 1.86 12.29 2.65
CA LEU A 74 1.52 13.13 3.80
C LEU A 74 0.09 13.65 3.57
N LYS A 75 -0.79 13.48 4.55
CA LYS A 75 -2.14 14.07 4.52
C LYS A 75 -1.96 15.55 4.23
N SER A 76 -2.16 15.97 2.98
CA SER A 76 -2.57 17.33 2.73
C SER A 76 -3.92 17.41 3.44
N LYS A 77 -3.98 18.15 4.54
CA LYS A 77 -5.25 18.54 5.16
C LYS A 77 -6.16 18.92 3.99
N ALA A 78 -7.23 18.16 3.79
CA ALA A 78 -8.37 18.69 3.06
C ALA A 78 -8.79 19.92 3.86
N ALA A 79 -8.52 21.09 3.29
CA ALA A 79 -9.12 22.35 3.73
C ALA A 79 -10.61 22.30 3.40
#